data_AF-A0A4Q1D1I3-F1
#
_entry.id   AF-A0A4Q1D1I3-F1
#
_cell.length_a   1.000
_cell.length_b   1.000
_cell.length_c   1.000
_cell.angle_alpha   90.00
_cell.angle_beta   90.00
_cell.angle_gamma   90.00
#
_symmetry.space_group_name_H-M   'P 1'
#
loop_
_entity.id
_entity.type
_entity.pdbx_description
1 polymer ?
#
loop_
_entity_poly.entity_id
_entity_poly.type
_entity_poly.pdbx_seq_one_letter_code
_entity_poly.pdbx_strand_id
1 'polypeptide(L)'
;MIKVPTDNLYKFMAVFGLVLIGLSIYVFVRFVDVQMVRNVDANSRITKLKIKDDIALMRLDDAIRNAQRREALGAKKTKDISAKSDSSKIIYDKMMGEVQNDIEIMGYYDKLYSLYLTIVIIFGVLGFILMLTGFVLWYIKLQKYLDDKIRGQGSVFCDEVDADV
;
A
#
# COMPACT_ATOMS: atom_id res chain seq x y z
N MET A 1 -2.53 48.97 -14.18
CA MET A 1 -2.64 48.00 -13.06
C MET A 1 -3.46 46.82 -13.57
N ILE A 2 -2.82 45.71 -13.94
CA ILE A 2 -3.50 44.56 -14.54
C ILE A 2 -4.32 43.87 -13.44
N LYS A 3 -5.65 43.91 -13.57
CA LYS A 3 -6.57 43.21 -12.67
C LYS A 3 -6.56 41.74 -13.09
N VAL A 4 -5.61 40.97 -12.55
CA VAL A 4 -5.54 39.52 -12.80
C VAL A 4 -6.88 38.92 -12.36
N PRO A 5 -7.53 38.06 -13.18
CA PRO A 5 -8.81 37.45 -12.82
C PRO A 5 -8.61 36.47 -11.64
N THR A 6 -8.58 37.00 -10.43
CA THR A 6 -8.38 36.27 -9.17
C THR A 6 -9.48 35.27 -8.87
N ASP A 7 -10.64 35.41 -9.52
CA ASP A 7 -11.76 34.50 -9.33
C ASP A 7 -11.48 33.09 -9.89
N ASN A 8 -10.68 33.00 -10.97
CA ASN A 8 -10.29 31.70 -11.53
C ASN A 8 -9.26 30.98 -10.65
N LEU A 9 -8.52 31.72 -9.83
CA LEU A 9 -7.46 31.15 -8.99
C LEU A 9 -8.05 30.31 -7.84
N TYR A 10 -9.06 30.81 -7.13
CA TYR A 10 -9.63 30.08 -5.99
C TYR A 10 -10.37 28.81 -6.42
N LYS A 11 -11.11 28.89 -7.54
CA LYS A 11 -11.75 27.74 -8.17
C LYS A 11 -10.72 26.71 -8.62
N PHE A 12 -9.63 27.17 -9.25
CA PHE A 12 -8.52 26.29 -9.63
C PHE A 12 -7.90 25.59 -8.42
N MET A 13 -7.61 26.31 -7.34
CA MET A 13 -7.07 25.71 -6.11
C MET A 13 -7.99 24.64 -5.53
N ALA A 14 -9.31 24.91 -5.49
CA ALA A 14 -10.30 23.97 -4.98
C ALA A 14 -10.33 22.68 -5.80
N VAL A 15 -10.43 22.82 -7.14
CA VAL A 15 -10.47 21.68 -8.07
C VAL A 15 -9.14 20.93 -8.08
N PHE A 16 -8.01 21.63 -8.06
CA PHE A 16 -6.68 21.02 -8.01
C PHE A 16 -6.47 20.22 -6.72
N GLY A 17 -6.90 20.76 -5.57
CA GLY A 17 -6.89 20.03 -4.31
C GLY A 17 -7.72 18.75 -4.37
N LEU A 18 -8.93 18.82 -4.95
CA LEU A 18 -9.78 17.65 -5.16
C LEU A 18 -9.13 16.59 -6.07
N VAL A 19 -8.47 17.01 -7.15
CA VAL A 19 -7.72 16.10 -8.04
C VAL A 19 -6.57 15.42 -7.29
N LEU A 20 -5.84 16.15 -6.45
CA LEU A 20 -4.76 15.56 -5.63
C LEU A 20 -5.29 14.49 -4.67
N ILE A 21 -6.45 14.72 -4.04
CA ILE A 21 -7.09 13.72 -3.18
C ILE A 21 -7.49 12.49 -4.00
N GLY A 22 -8.16 12.69 -5.13
CA GLY A 22 -8.57 11.59 -6.02
C GLY A 22 -7.38 10.77 -6.51
N LEU A 23 -6.29 11.45 -6.91
CA LEU A 23 -5.04 10.80 -7.31
C LEU A 23 -4.40 10.02 -6.15
N SER A 24 -4.36 10.60 -4.95
CA SER A 24 -3.84 9.94 -3.74
C SER A 24 -4.62 8.66 -3.43
N ILE A 25 -5.96 8.69 -3.49
CA ILE A 25 -6.82 7.52 -3.29
C ILE A 25 -6.59 6.47 -4.39
N TYR A 26 -6.59 6.88 -5.66
CA TYR A 26 -6.37 5.95 -6.78
C TYR A 26 -5.03 5.23 -6.64
N VAL A 27 -3.97 6.00 -6.37
CA VAL A 27 -2.63 5.48 -6.15
C VAL A 27 -2.59 4.54 -4.95
N PHE A 28 -3.20 4.92 -3.82
CA PHE A 28 -3.27 4.09 -2.62
C PHE A 28 -3.90 2.73 -2.90
N VAL A 29 -5.09 2.70 -3.53
CA VAL A 29 -5.79 1.45 -3.85
C VAL A 29 -4.95 0.55 -4.75
N ARG A 30 -4.43 1.09 -5.86
CA ARG A 30 -3.60 0.33 -6.80
C ARG A 30 -2.35 -0.24 -6.14
N PHE A 31 -1.78 0.50 -5.20
CA PHE A 31 -0.58 0.08 -4.51
C PHE A 31 -0.85 -1.00 -3.46
N VAL A 32 -1.92 -0.85 -2.66
CA VAL A 32 -2.34 -1.87 -1.67
C VAL A 32 -2.64 -3.20 -2.35
N ASP A 33 -3.35 -3.19 -3.48
CA ASP A 33 -3.68 -4.41 -4.23
C ASP A 33 -2.42 -5.19 -4.63
N VAL A 34 -1.43 -4.52 -5.24
CA VAL A 34 -0.19 -5.17 -5.71
C VAL A 34 0.59 -5.77 -4.54
N GLN A 35 0.63 -5.10 -3.40
CA GLN A 35 1.39 -5.56 -2.24
C GLN A 35 0.70 -6.70 -1.51
N MET A 36 -0.63 -6.66 -1.41
CA MET A 36 -1.40 -7.76 -0.84
C MET A 36 -1.14 -9.06 -1.61
N VAL A 37 -1.16 -9.01 -2.94
CA VAL A 37 -0.86 -10.18 -3.79
C VAL A 37 0.57 -10.68 -3.55
N ARG A 38 1.56 -9.78 -3.47
CA ARG A 38 2.97 -10.15 -3.22
C ARG A 38 3.15 -10.79 -1.85
N ASN A 39 2.53 -10.23 -0.80
CA ASN A 39 2.61 -10.76 0.55
C ASN A 39 1.95 -12.13 0.68
N VAL A 40 0.85 -12.36 -0.02
CA VAL A 40 0.19 -13.68 -0.06
C VAL A 40 1.07 -14.71 -0.78
N ASP A 41 1.69 -14.36 -1.92
CA ASP A 41 2.59 -15.29 -2.63
C ASP A 41 3.85 -15.62 -1.80
N ALA A 42 4.47 -14.60 -1.21
CA ALA A 42 5.60 -14.72 -0.30
C ALA A 42 5.30 -15.67 0.87
N ASN A 43 4.21 -15.43 1.58
CA ASN A 43 3.79 -16.26 2.70
C ASN A 43 3.45 -17.68 2.25
N SER A 44 2.83 -17.86 1.08
CA SER A 44 2.56 -19.18 0.51
C SER A 44 3.85 -19.97 0.26
N ARG A 45 4.89 -19.32 -0.28
CA ARG A 45 6.20 -19.95 -0.52
C ARG A 45 6.88 -20.35 0.79
N ILE A 46 6.91 -19.45 1.77
CA ILE A 46 7.48 -19.71 3.09
C ILE A 46 6.75 -20.89 3.75
N THR A 47 5.42 -20.91 3.71
CA THR A 47 4.63 -22.03 4.27
C THR A 47 4.89 -23.33 3.53
N LYS A 48 4.97 -23.32 2.20
CA LYS A 48 5.31 -24.53 1.42
C LYS A 48 6.69 -25.07 1.76
N LEU A 49 7.66 -24.20 2.02
CA LEU A 49 9.01 -24.60 2.42
C LEU A 49 9.02 -25.20 3.83
N LYS A 50 8.36 -24.54 4.79
CA LYS A 50 8.19 -25.10 6.15
C LYS A 50 7.56 -26.49 6.14
N ILE A 51 6.51 -26.69 5.34
CA ILE A 51 5.87 -28.01 5.20
C ILE A 51 6.82 -29.04 4.59
N LYS A 52 7.60 -28.65 3.56
CA LYS A 52 8.58 -29.56 2.96
C LYS A 52 9.68 -29.94 3.96
N ASP A 53 10.12 -28.99 4.77
CA ASP A 53 11.12 -29.22 5.81
C ASP A 53 10.60 -30.18 6.88
N ASP A 54 9.37 -29.96 7.37
CA ASP A 54 8.72 -30.86 8.34
C ASP A 54 8.61 -32.29 7.79
N ILE A 55 8.20 -32.45 6.53
CA ILE A 55 8.12 -33.76 5.87
C ILE A 55 9.50 -34.39 5.72
N ALA A 56 10.53 -33.61 5.38
CA ALA A 56 11.89 -34.10 5.22
C ALA A 56 12.46 -34.58 6.57
N LEU A 57 12.22 -33.85 7.65
CA LEU A 57 12.60 -34.22 9.01
C LEU A 57 11.88 -35.48 9.48
N MET A 58 10.56 -35.60 9.25
CA MET A 58 9.82 -36.83 9.55
C MET A 58 10.38 -38.05 8.83
N ARG A 59 10.71 -37.91 7.53
CA ARG A 59 11.33 -39.00 6.75
C ARG A 59 12.71 -39.37 7.25
N LEU A 60 13.48 -38.40 7.73
CA LEU A 60 14.79 -38.64 8.32
C LEU A 60 14.67 -39.42 9.63
N ASP A 61 13.75 -39.02 10.51
CA ASP A 61 13.47 -39.72 11.78
C ASP A 61 13.01 -41.17 11.54
N ASP A 62 12.14 -41.39 10.57
CA ASP A 62 11.70 -42.74 10.18
C ASP A 62 12.86 -43.58 9.65
N ALA A 63 13.75 -42.99 8.84
CA ALA A 63 14.94 -43.67 8.33
C ALA A 63 15.90 -44.04 9.46
N ILE A 64 16.10 -43.15 10.43
CA ILE A 64 16.94 -43.41 11.61
C ILE A 64 16.35 -44.53 12.47
N ARG A 65 15.05 -44.48 12.79
CA ARG A 65 14.37 -45.56 13.54
C ARG A 65 14.50 -46.91 12.84
N ASN A 66 14.30 -46.94 11.52
CA ASN A 66 14.42 -48.16 10.74
C ASN A 66 15.86 -48.71 10.71
N ALA A 67 16.85 -47.82 10.62
CA ALA A 67 18.27 -48.20 10.68
C ALA A 67 18.64 -48.78 12.05
N GLN A 68 18.22 -48.15 13.14
CA GLN A 68 18.43 -48.66 14.50
C GLN A 68 17.78 -50.02 14.71
N ARG A 69 16.57 -50.23 14.17
CA ARG A 69 15.87 -51.51 14.23
C ARG A 69 16.61 -52.62 13.47
N ARG A 70 17.23 -52.28 12.33
CA ARG A 70 18.07 -53.22 11.55
C ARG A 70 19.38 -53.56 12.26
N GLU A 71 20.01 -52.60 12.93
CA GLU A 71 21.22 -52.83 13.72
C GLU A 71 20.93 -53.75 14.91
N ALA A 72 19.80 -53.55 15.60
CA ALA A 72 19.33 -54.45 16.66
C ALA A 72 19.07 -55.89 16.16
N LEU A 73 18.78 -56.07 14.86
CA LEU A 73 18.61 -57.37 14.22
C LEU A 73 19.93 -57.97 13.68
N GLY A 74 21.09 -57.36 13.98
CA GLY A 74 22.40 -57.88 13.59
C GLY A 74 22.81 -57.59 12.14
N ALA A 75 22.10 -56.70 11.43
CA ALA A 75 22.50 -56.31 10.08
C ALA A 75 23.76 -55.42 10.09
N LYS A 76 24.72 -55.69 9.20
CA LYS A 76 25.97 -54.91 9.05
C LYS A 76 25.69 -53.42 8.86
N LYS A 77 26.45 -52.58 9.58
CA LYS A 77 26.40 -51.11 9.52
C LYS A 77 26.52 -50.60 8.07
N THR A 78 25.46 -50.01 7.54
CA THR A 78 25.40 -49.45 6.19
C THR A 78 26.09 -48.08 6.16
N LYS A 79 27.30 -48.03 5.62
CA LYS A 79 28.08 -46.81 5.37
C LYS A 79 27.37 -45.80 4.45
N ASP A 80 26.35 -46.23 3.69
CA ASP A 80 25.55 -45.40 2.78
C ASP A 80 24.65 -44.37 3.47
N ILE A 81 24.30 -44.56 4.74
CA ILE A 81 23.35 -43.66 5.43
C ILE A 81 23.99 -42.30 5.70
N SER A 82 25.31 -42.23 5.97
CA SER A 82 25.97 -40.95 6.25
C SER A 82 26.09 -40.07 5.01
N ALA A 83 26.40 -40.64 3.84
CA ALA A 83 26.51 -39.88 2.59
C ALA A 83 25.19 -39.22 2.16
N LYS A 84 24.06 -39.90 2.42
CA LYS A 84 22.72 -39.37 2.12
C LYS A 84 22.29 -38.25 3.08
N SER A 85 22.76 -38.29 4.32
CA SER A 85 22.57 -37.23 5.32
C SER A 85 23.30 -35.95 4.90
N ASP A 86 24.57 -36.06 4.50
CA ASP A 86 25.37 -34.88 4.11
C ASP A 86 24.78 -34.17 2.87
N SER A 87 24.31 -34.95 1.90
CA SER A 87 23.65 -34.43 0.69
C SER A 87 22.38 -33.64 1.02
N SER A 88 21.59 -34.14 1.96
CA SER A 88 20.33 -33.50 2.37
C SER A 88 20.58 -32.19 3.14
N LYS A 89 21.65 -32.15 3.93
CA LYS A 89 22.09 -30.94 4.64
C LYS A 89 22.52 -29.83 3.69
N ILE A 90 23.30 -30.16 2.65
CA ILE A 90 23.72 -29.18 1.62
C ILE A 90 22.51 -28.60 0.88
N ILE A 91 21.53 -29.44 0.54
CA ILE A 91 20.30 -29.01 -0.11
C ILE A 91 19.51 -28.07 0.82
N TYR A 92 19.40 -28.41 2.10
CA TYR A 92 18.72 -27.57 3.10
C TYR A 92 19.40 -26.21 3.28
N ASP A 93 20.72 -26.19 3.46
CA ASP A 93 21.49 -24.95 3.63
C ASP A 93 21.32 -24.04 2.40
N LYS A 94 21.29 -24.62 1.19
CA LYS A 94 21.01 -23.87 -0.04
C LYS A 94 19.59 -23.28 -0.06
N MET A 95 18.57 -24.07 0.27
CA MET A 95 17.18 -23.58 0.32
C MET A 95 17.01 -22.49 1.37
N MET A 96 17.62 -22.64 2.54
CA MET A 96 17.58 -21.63 3.60
C MET A 96 18.28 -20.34 3.17
N GLY A 97 19.40 -20.44 2.45
CA GLY A 97 20.06 -19.27 1.84
C GLY A 97 19.16 -18.53 0.83
N GLU A 98 18.44 -19.27 -0.01
CA GLU A 98 17.47 -18.68 -0.96
C GLU A 98 16.30 -17.99 -0.23
N VAL A 99 15.75 -18.62 0.81
CA VAL A 99 14.69 -18.03 1.65
C VAL A 99 15.15 -16.77 2.35
N GLN A 100 16.36 -16.78 2.89
CA GLN A 100 16.90 -15.64 3.62
C GLN A 100 17.11 -14.44 2.70
N ASN A 101 17.61 -14.67 1.48
CA ASN A 101 17.71 -13.64 0.45
C ASN A 101 16.32 -13.09 0.06
N ASP A 102 15.31 -13.94 -0.10
CA ASP A 102 13.94 -13.50 -0.37
C ASP A 102 13.36 -12.64 0.77
N ILE A 103 13.64 -13.00 2.03
CA ILE A 103 13.24 -12.22 3.22
C ILE A 103 13.93 -10.85 3.24
N GLU A 104 15.23 -10.80 2.93
CA GLU A 104 15.97 -9.53 2.86
C GLU A 104 15.43 -8.60 1.77
N ILE A 105 15.16 -9.17 0.59
CA ILE A 105 14.53 -8.45 -0.52
C ILE A 105 13.15 -7.91 -0.11
N MET A 106 12.33 -8.72 0.58
CA MET A 106 11.03 -8.26 1.09
C MET A 106 11.19 -7.12 2.09
N GLY A 107 12.13 -7.21 3.03
CA GLY A 107 12.39 -6.15 4.00
C GLY A 107 12.82 -4.83 3.36
N TYR A 108 13.51 -4.88 2.23
CA TYR A 108 13.82 -3.68 1.43
C TYR A 108 12.56 -3.07 0.81
N TYR A 109 11.67 -3.89 0.23
CA TYR A 109 10.40 -3.41 -0.33
C TYR A 109 9.45 -2.86 0.73
N ASP A 110 9.43 -3.41 1.94
CA ASP A 110 8.62 -2.90 3.06
C ASP A 110 9.04 -1.48 3.46
N LYS A 111 10.34 -1.19 3.43
CA LYS A 111 10.84 0.18 3.69
C LYS A 111 10.42 1.15 2.59
N LEU A 112 10.57 0.76 1.33
CA LEU A 112 10.09 1.56 0.19
C LEU A 112 8.58 1.78 0.26
N TYR A 113 7.83 0.76 0.70
CA TYR A 113 6.38 0.82 0.89
C TYR A 113 5.98 1.87 1.92
N SER A 114 6.61 1.85 3.10
CA SER A 114 6.29 2.82 4.16
C SER A 114 6.61 4.25 3.74
N LEU A 115 7.70 4.49 3.02
CA LEU A 115 8.02 5.78 2.43
C LEU A 115 6.95 6.23 1.42
N TYR A 116 6.57 5.33 0.51
CA TYR A 116 5.56 5.61 -0.51
C TYR A 116 4.20 5.97 0.10
N LEU A 117 3.74 5.18 1.08
CA LEU A 117 2.49 5.41 1.78
C LEU A 117 2.51 6.74 2.54
N THR A 118 3.66 7.09 3.14
CA THR A 118 3.86 8.41 3.77
C THR A 118 3.70 9.54 2.75
N ILE A 119 4.32 9.41 1.56
CA ILE A 119 4.19 10.40 0.49
C ILE A 119 2.73 10.54 0.04
N VAL A 120 2.03 9.44 -0.19
CA VAL A 120 0.61 9.43 -0.60
C VAL A 120 -0.28 10.14 0.42
N ILE A 121 -0.07 9.89 1.72
CA ILE A 121 -0.78 10.57 2.81
C ILE A 121 -0.49 12.08 2.81
N ILE A 122 0.79 12.47 2.68
CA ILE A 122 1.18 13.88 2.63
C ILE A 122 0.46 14.60 1.47
N PHE A 123 0.47 14.02 0.26
CA PHE A 123 -0.23 14.60 -0.88
C PHE A 123 -1.75 14.65 -0.69
N GLY A 124 -2.34 13.64 -0.05
CA GLY A 124 -3.77 13.62 0.28
C GLY A 124 -4.14 14.75 1.25
N VAL A 125 -3.36 14.93 2.31
CA VAL A 125 -3.55 16.00 3.30
C VAL A 125 -3.35 17.38 2.66
N LEU A 126 -2.30 17.55 1.87
CA LEU A 126 -2.05 18.81 1.14
C LEU A 126 -3.18 19.12 0.15
N GLY A 127 -3.65 18.11 -0.59
CA GLY A 127 -4.80 18.23 -1.48
C GLY A 127 -6.07 18.66 -0.74
N PHE A 128 -6.32 18.07 0.43
CA PHE A 128 -7.46 18.43 1.29
C PHE A 128 -7.39 19.87 1.79
N ILE A 129 -6.21 20.32 2.24
CA ILE A 129 -6.00 21.72 2.68
C ILE A 129 -6.21 22.69 1.51
N LEU A 130 -5.64 22.38 0.33
CA LEU A 130 -5.83 23.20 -0.88
C LEU A 130 -7.29 23.28 -1.32
N MET A 131 -8.01 22.15 -1.25
CA MET A 131 -9.42 22.10 -1.56
C MET A 131 -10.23 23.03 -0.64
N LEU A 132 -10.07 22.88 0.68
CA LEU A 132 -10.78 23.68 1.67
C LEU A 132 -10.45 25.16 1.55
N THR A 133 -9.17 25.52 1.45
CA THR A 133 -8.75 26.92 1.33
C THR A 133 -9.26 27.55 0.02
N GLY A 134 -9.24 26.80 -1.09
CA GLY A 134 -9.84 27.24 -2.35
C GLY A 134 -11.33 27.56 -2.21
N PHE A 135 -12.11 26.66 -1.60
CA PHE A 135 -13.55 26.89 -1.38
C PHE A 135 -13.83 28.06 -0.42
N VAL A 136 -13.07 28.16 0.69
CA VAL A 136 -13.25 29.25 1.67
C VAL A 136 -12.95 30.61 1.03
N LEU A 137 -11.85 30.72 0.27
CA LEU A 137 -11.49 31.96 -0.41
C LEU A 137 -12.49 32.32 -1.50
N TRP A 138 -12.94 31.34 -2.28
CA TRP A 138 -13.98 31.53 -3.29
C TRP A 138 -15.27 32.05 -2.66
N TYR A 139 -15.72 31.45 -1.55
CA TYR A 139 -16.92 31.87 -0.84
C TYR A 139 -16.82 33.30 -0.30
N ILE A 140 -15.75 33.60 0.43
CA ILE A 140 -15.57 34.91 1.09
C ILE A 140 -15.40 36.03 0.07
N LYS A 141 -14.61 35.82 -0.98
CA LYS A 141 -14.22 36.88 -1.93
C LYS A 141 -15.21 37.05 -3.06
N LEU A 142 -15.76 35.97 -3.60
CA LEU A 142 -16.65 36.03 -4.73
C LEU A 142 -18.11 35.89 -4.31
N GLN A 143 -18.45 34.76 -3.69
CA GLN A 143 -19.86 34.41 -3.48
C GLN A 143 -20.58 35.43 -2.62
N LYS A 144 -20.00 35.81 -1.48
CA LYS A 144 -20.58 36.82 -0.59
C LYS A 144 -20.80 38.16 -1.30
N TYR A 145 -19.83 38.60 -2.12
CA TYR A 145 -19.94 39.85 -2.87
C TYR A 145 -21.05 39.78 -3.95
N LEU A 146 -21.15 38.66 -4.66
CA LEU A 146 -22.20 38.45 -5.66
C LEU A 146 -23.59 38.39 -5.00
N ASP A 147 -23.72 37.70 -3.88
CA ASP A 147 -24.98 37.58 -3.14
C ASP A 147 -25.45 38.95 -2.62
N ASP A 148 -24.52 39.76 -2.08
CA ASP A 148 -24.82 41.13 -1.63
C ASP A 148 -25.26 42.02 -2.80
N LYS A 149 -24.62 41.89 -3.98
CA LYS A 149 -24.98 42.65 -5.19
C LYS A 149 -26.35 42.26 -5.73
N ILE A 150 -26.65 40.96 -5.80
CA ILE A 150 -27.94 40.44 -6.27
C ILE A 150 -29.07 40.91 -5.34
N ARG A 151 -28.83 40.89 -4.02
CA ARG A 151 -29.80 41.39 -3.04
C ARG A 151 -30.12 42.88 -3.24
N GLY A 152 -29.11 43.71 -3.49
CA GLY A 152 -29.30 45.13 -3.76
C GLY A 152 -30.05 45.41 -5.08
N GLN A 153 -29.83 44.60 -6.12
CA GLN A 153 -30.57 44.73 -7.38
C GLN A 153 -32.03 44.29 -7.24
N GLY A 154 -32.29 43.25 -6.46
CA GLY A 154 -33.65 42.77 -6.19
C GLY A 154 -34.50 43.78 -5.43
N SER A 155 -33.95 44.50 -4.45
CA SER A 155 -34.72 45.50 -3.70
C SER A 155 -35.14 46.69 -4.59
N VAL A 156 -34.24 47.18 -5.43
CA VAL A 156 -34.55 48.29 -6.37
C VAL A 156 -35.66 47.89 -7.33
N PHE A 157 -35.63 46.66 -7.84
CA PHE A 157 -36.67 46.16 -8.73
C PHE A 157 -38.05 46.09 -8.06
N CYS A 158 -38.12 45.66 -6.79
CA CYS A 158 -39.38 45.67 -6.05
C CYS A 158 -39.93 47.08 -5.83
N ASP A 159 -39.05 48.03 -5.47
CA ASP A 159 -39.43 49.43 -5.26
C ASP A 159 -39.97 50.08 -6.56
N GLU A 160 -39.42 49.75 -7.72
CA GLU A 160 -39.93 50.20 -9.03
C GLU A 160 -41.31 49.61 -9.35
N VAL A 161 -41.52 48.32 -9.09
CA VAL A 161 -42.82 47.66 -9.36
C VAL A 161 -43.92 48.21 -8.45
N ASP A 162 -43.61 48.53 -7.19
CA ASP A 162 -44.59 49.08 -6.25
C ASP A 162 -44.91 50.56 -6.52
N ALA A 163 -44.03 51.31 -7.20
CA ALA A 163 -44.26 52.71 -7.56
C ALA A 163 -45.22 52.90 -8.75
N ASP A 164 -45.42 51.86 -9.57
CA ASP A 164 -46.27 51.88 -10.77
C ASP A 164 -47.73 51.43 -10.50
N VAL A 165 -48.07 51.07 -9.25
CA VAL A 165 -49.42 50.61 -8.81
C VAL A 165 -50.16 51.70 -8.04
#